data_AF-B8AK99-F1
#
_entry.id   AF-B8AK99-F1
#
_cell.length_a   1.000
_cell.length_b   1.000
_cell.length_c   1.000
_cell.angle_alpha   90.00
_cell.angle_beta   90.00
_cell.angle_gamma   90.00
#
_symmetry.space_group_name_H-M   'P 1'
#
loop_
_entity.id
_entity.type
_entity.pdbx_description
1 polymer ?
#
loop_
_entity_poly.entity_id
_entity_poly.type
_entity_poly.pdbx_seq_one_letter_code
_entity_poly.pdbx_strand_id
1 'polypeptide(L)'
;MEVVASAPGKVLVAGGYLVLERPNAGLVLSTSARFYAIVRPLRDELSHDSWAWAWTDVKVTSPQLSREATYKLSLKKSTLQLTSSRQVIDHLLGLWQQRSGLESANPFVEQAVQFSVAAAKVTVTDKERKEALDKLLLQGLHITILGCNDFYSYRKQIEARGLPLTPEVLLSLPPFCSITFNSEVANGTMTGENCKPEVAKTGLGSSAAMTTSVVAALLHYLGTVNLSCLGQSSSGNAAGRDLDLLHAIAQSAHCIAQGKIGSGFDVSAAVYGSQRYTRFSPEILSSAQVTGGHCMADVVADIVTQSWDHEKAKFSLPPLMSLLLGEPGTGGSSTPSMVGSVKQWQKSDPQKSKETWSKLGIANSVLENQLRNLNKLAEDHWEAYESVLRSCSCLTCSKWTEVATNQHQELIVRSLLAARDAFLEIRLHMREMGIAAGVPIEPESQTQLLDATMNMEGVLLAGVPGAGGFDAVFSVILGEASDAVAKAWSSAGVLPLLVREDPRGVSLEAGDPRTREVSTAVSSIQIN
;
A
#
# COMPACT_ATOMS: atom_id res chain seq x y z
N MET A 1 24.39 -9.02 11.74
CA MET A 1 23.39 -8.00 12.17
C MET A 1 22.16 -8.19 11.30
N GLU A 2 20.98 -8.24 11.89
CA GLU A 2 19.70 -8.34 11.18
C GLU A 2 19.01 -6.97 11.25
N VAL A 3 18.46 -6.52 10.13
CA VAL A 3 17.60 -5.34 10.07
C VAL A 3 16.24 -5.76 9.55
N VAL A 4 15.18 -5.40 10.27
CA VAL A 4 13.80 -5.60 9.85
C VAL A 4 13.11 -4.24 9.74
N ALA A 5 12.61 -3.93 8.56
CA ALA A 5 11.78 -2.75 8.33
C ALA A 5 10.42 -3.17 7.78
N SER A 6 9.41 -2.37 8.08
CA SER A 6 8.05 -2.60 7.60
C SER A 6 7.45 -1.31 7.05
N ALA A 7 6.54 -1.45 6.07
CA ALA A 7 5.79 -0.33 5.50
C ALA A 7 4.31 -0.71 5.32
N PRO A 8 3.38 0.21 5.62
CA PRO A 8 1.95 -0.06 5.58
C PRO A 8 1.41 -0.12 4.15
N GLY A 9 0.25 -0.75 4.00
CA GLY A 9 -0.61 -0.58 2.84
C GLY A 9 -1.31 0.77 2.84
N LYS A 10 -2.11 1.02 1.80
CA LYS A 10 -2.83 2.28 1.63
C LYS A 10 -4.28 2.10 1.18
N VAL A 11 -5.09 3.13 1.39
CA VAL A 11 -6.42 3.30 0.82
C VAL A 11 -6.58 4.76 0.40
N LEU A 12 -6.85 5.01 -0.89
CA LEU A 12 -7.18 6.36 -1.38
C LEU A 12 -8.69 6.55 -1.25
N VAL A 13 -9.13 7.28 -0.23
CA VAL A 13 -10.56 7.47 0.10
C VAL A 13 -11.20 8.62 -0.69
N ALA A 14 -10.41 9.61 -1.10
CA ALA A 14 -10.87 10.75 -1.90
C ALA A 14 -9.76 11.27 -2.82
N GLY A 15 -10.12 11.89 -3.95
CA GLY A 15 -9.16 12.36 -4.95
C GLY A 15 -8.78 11.33 -6.04
N GLY A 16 -9.57 10.25 -6.20
CA GLY A 16 -9.43 9.30 -7.29
C GLY A 16 -9.37 10.00 -8.65
N TYR A 17 -8.44 9.58 -9.52
CA TYR A 17 -8.07 10.23 -10.80
C TYR A 17 -7.50 11.65 -10.70
N LEU A 18 -8.11 12.54 -9.92
CA LEU A 18 -7.67 13.91 -9.71
C LEU A 18 -6.22 13.98 -9.20
N VAL A 19 -5.84 13.13 -8.24
CA VAL A 19 -4.49 13.07 -7.65
C VAL A 19 -3.37 12.77 -8.67
N LEU A 20 -3.71 12.37 -9.90
CA LEU A 20 -2.74 12.20 -10.98
C LEU A 20 -2.23 13.55 -11.51
N GLU A 21 -2.90 14.66 -11.22
CA GLU A 21 -2.65 15.99 -11.77
C GLU A 21 -2.60 17.05 -10.67
N ARG A 22 -1.58 17.92 -10.70
CA ARG A 22 -1.51 19.08 -9.83
C ARG A 22 -2.60 20.11 -10.21
N PRO A 23 -3.13 20.88 -9.25
CA PRO A 23 -2.82 20.92 -7.82
C PRO A 23 -3.73 20.00 -6.97
N ASN A 24 -4.38 19.00 -7.56
CA ASN A 24 -5.40 18.23 -6.85
C ASN A 24 -4.77 17.30 -5.81
N ALA A 25 -5.39 17.25 -4.63
CA ALA A 25 -4.96 16.40 -3.53
C ALA A 25 -5.77 15.10 -3.44
N GLY A 26 -5.13 14.06 -2.91
CA GLY A 26 -5.77 12.83 -2.49
C GLY A 26 -5.74 12.68 -0.97
N LEU A 27 -6.82 12.15 -0.39
CA LEU A 27 -6.86 11.72 1.01
C LEU A 27 -6.49 10.23 1.07
N VAL A 28 -5.34 9.94 1.64
CA VAL A 28 -4.78 8.58 1.71
C VAL A 28 -4.69 8.16 3.16
N LEU A 29 -5.29 7.01 3.46
CA LEU A 29 -5.15 6.35 4.75
C LEU A 29 -4.10 5.25 4.63
N SER A 30 -3.11 5.21 5.51
CA SER A 30 -2.25 4.04 5.67
C SER A 30 -2.94 3.01 6.55
N THR A 31 -2.55 1.74 6.37
CA THR A 31 -3.27 0.63 6.98
C THR A 31 -2.44 -0.18 7.96
N SER A 32 -3.12 -0.92 8.85
CA SER A 32 -2.49 -1.85 9.80
C SER A 32 -1.79 -3.03 9.13
N ALA A 33 -2.14 -3.37 7.88
CA ALA A 33 -1.46 -4.39 7.11
C ALA A 33 -0.13 -3.87 6.59
N ARG A 34 0.97 -4.61 6.83
CA ARG A 34 2.33 -4.18 6.50
C ARG A 34 3.08 -5.21 5.65
N PHE A 35 3.93 -4.70 4.76
CA PHE A 35 5.01 -5.48 4.16
C PHE A 35 6.25 -5.37 5.04
N TYR A 36 7.01 -6.45 5.13
CA TYR A 36 8.23 -6.57 5.90
C TYR A 36 9.38 -6.97 4.97
N ALA A 37 10.52 -6.32 5.15
CA ALA A 37 11.78 -6.71 4.56
C ALA A 37 12.80 -6.98 5.67
N ILE A 38 13.41 -8.15 5.61
CA ILE A 38 14.45 -8.60 6.53
C ILE A 38 15.76 -8.66 5.76
N VAL A 39 16.76 -7.89 6.17
CA VAL A 39 18.09 -7.86 5.56
C VAL A 39 19.10 -8.48 6.53
N ARG A 40 19.85 -9.47 6.05
CA ARG A 40 20.89 -10.19 6.76
C ARG A 40 22.12 -10.37 5.85
N PRO A 41 23.34 -10.53 6.41
CA PRO A 41 24.49 -10.93 5.61
C PRO A 41 24.29 -12.36 5.07
N LEU A 42 24.82 -12.65 3.87
CA LEU A 42 24.89 -14.03 3.35
C LEU A 42 26.03 -14.83 3.97
N ARG A 43 27.07 -14.14 4.46
CA ARG A 43 28.30 -14.72 5.00
C ARG A 43 28.65 -14.00 6.29
N ASP A 44 28.86 -14.74 7.36
CA ASP A 44 29.26 -14.18 8.66
C ASP A 44 30.71 -13.69 8.65
N GLU A 45 31.59 -14.42 7.94
CA GLU A 45 33.01 -14.10 7.80
C GLU A 45 33.40 -13.81 6.34
N LEU A 46 34.26 -12.83 6.15
CA LEU A 46 34.87 -12.51 4.86
C LEU A 46 36.10 -13.38 4.66
N SER A 47 36.22 -14.04 3.51
CA SER A 47 37.47 -14.74 3.15
C SER A 47 38.63 -13.74 3.06
N HIS A 48 39.86 -14.14 3.40
CA HIS A 48 41.02 -13.25 3.35
C HIS A 48 41.31 -12.68 1.94
N ASP A 49 40.80 -13.31 0.86
CA ASP A 49 40.95 -12.89 -0.54
C ASP A 49 39.80 -11.98 -1.06
N SER A 50 38.96 -11.42 -0.19
CA SER A 50 37.71 -10.73 -0.58
C SER A 50 37.87 -9.30 -1.13
N TRP A 51 39.06 -8.71 -1.02
CA TRP A 51 39.30 -7.28 -1.31
C TRP A 51 39.23 -6.90 -2.81
N ALA A 52 39.15 -7.90 -3.70
CA ALA A 52 39.13 -7.71 -5.15
C ALA A 52 37.76 -7.98 -5.81
N TRP A 53 36.69 -8.21 -5.06
CA TRP A 53 35.40 -8.54 -5.67
C TRP A 53 34.73 -7.34 -6.32
N ALA A 54 34.65 -7.36 -7.66
CA ALA A 54 33.82 -6.42 -8.42
C ALA A 54 32.30 -6.67 -8.25
N TRP A 55 31.92 -7.75 -7.56
CA TRP A 55 30.56 -8.26 -7.46
C TRP A 55 30.24 -8.76 -6.05
N THR A 56 29.00 -8.60 -5.63
CA THR A 56 28.48 -9.24 -4.41
C THR A 56 27.27 -10.11 -4.71
N ASP A 57 27.03 -11.11 -3.86
CA ASP A 57 25.87 -11.98 -3.94
C ASP A 57 24.66 -11.34 -3.28
N VAL A 58 23.51 -11.42 -3.96
CA VAL A 58 22.22 -11.03 -3.40
C VAL A 58 21.26 -12.19 -3.53
N LYS A 59 20.65 -12.60 -2.42
CA LYS A 59 19.61 -13.61 -2.36
C LYS A 59 18.32 -12.94 -1.91
N VAL A 60 17.26 -13.11 -2.68
CA VAL A 60 15.91 -12.63 -2.36
C VAL A 60 15.01 -13.84 -2.16
N THR A 61 14.33 -13.91 -1.01
CA THR A 61 13.39 -14.98 -0.69
C THR A 61 12.02 -14.40 -0.35
N SER A 62 10.96 -14.94 -0.96
CA SER A 62 9.57 -14.67 -0.61
C SER A 62 8.87 -16.00 -0.29
N PRO A 63 8.85 -16.40 1.00
CA PRO A 63 8.28 -17.69 1.42
C PRO A 63 6.81 -17.87 1.01
N GLN A 64 6.00 -16.81 1.12
CA GLN A 64 4.57 -16.85 0.76
C GLN A 64 4.32 -17.13 -0.72
N LEU A 65 5.26 -16.78 -1.59
CA LEU A 65 5.22 -17.08 -3.02
C LEU A 65 6.02 -18.32 -3.38
N SER A 66 6.65 -18.98 -2.40
CA SER A 66 7.64 -20.04 -2.59
C SER A 66 8.71 -19.69 -3.63
N ARG A 67 9.15 -18.42 -3.63
CA ARG A 67 10.09 -17.88 -4.61
C ARG A 67 11.43 -17.57 -3.98
N GLU A 68 12.48 -17.97 -4.67
CA GLU A 68 13.86 -17.63 -4.37
C GLU A 68 14.56 -17.17 -5.65
N ALA A 69 15.26 -16.04 -5.57
CA ALA A 69 16.08 -15.53 -6.66
C ALA A 69 17.46 -15.13 -6.15
N THR A 70 18.48 -15.48 -6.91
CA THR A 70 19.88 -15.13 -6.63
C THR A 70 20.41 -14.23 -7.73
N TYR A 71 21.21 -13.26 -7.35
CA TYR A 71 21.76 -12.25 -8.24
C TYR A 71 23.24 -12.01 -7.93
N LYS A 72 23.97 -11.56 -8.95
CA LYS A 72 25.26 -10.87 -8.80
C LYS A 72 25.03 -9.37 -8.93
N LEU A 73 25.40 -8.61 -7.91
CA LEU A 73 25.33 -7.15 -7.89
C LEU A 73 26.70 -6.56 -8.22
N SER A 74 26.79 -5.76 -9.29
CA SER A 74 28.02 -5.05 -9.61
C SER A 74 28.28 -3.95 -8.60
N LEU A 75 29.42 -3.97 -7.91
CA LEU A 75 29.77 -2.90 -6.99
C LEU A 75 30.17 -1.61 -7.74
N LYS A 76 30.64 -1.71 -8.99
CA LYS A 76 30.96 -0.51 -9.78
C LYS A 76 29.72 0.17 -10.35
N LYS A 77 28.77 -0.62 -10.86
CA LYS A 77 27.59 -0.10 -11.59
C LYS A 77 26.31 -0.06 -10.76
N SER A 78 26.29 -0.73 -9.60
CA SER A 78 25.09 -0.95 -8.78
C SER A 78 23.93 -1.61 -9.54
N THR A 79 24.25 -2.46 -10.52
CA THR A 79 23.28 -3.19 -11.35
C THR A 79 23.23 -4.66 -10.96
N LEU A 80 22.04 -5.24 -10.88
CA LEU A 80 21.84 -6.66 -10.63
C LEU A 80 21.88 -7.47 -11.93
N GLN A 81 22.42 -8.68 -11.83
CA GLN A 81 22.35 -9.72 -12.85
C GLN A 81 21.74 -10.97 -12.22
N LEU A 82 20.58 -11.40 -12.70
CA LEU A 82 19.92 -12.62 -12.24
C LEU A 82 20.78 -13.84 -12.60
N THR A 83 21.16 -14.63 -11.61
CA THR A 83 21.95 -15.86 -11.80
C THR A 83 21.10 -17.11 -11.70
N SER A 84 20.10 -17.12 -10.81
CA SER A 84 19.12 -18.21 -10.72
C SER A 84 17.80 -17.70 -10.15
N SER A 85 16.71 -18.34 -10.58
CA SER A 85 15.35 -18.11 -10.07
C SER A 85 14.72 -19.49 -9.88
N ARG A 86 14.19 -19.76 -8.68
CA ARG A 86 13.52 -21.01 -8.32
C ARG A 86 12.14 -20.70 -7.74
N GLN A 87 11.13 -21.40 -8.24
CA GLN A 87 9.88 -21.61 -7.52
C GLN A 87 9.97 -22.98 -6.84
N VAL A 88 9.86 -23.03 -5.52
CA VAL A 88 9.76 -24.28 -4.77
C VAL A 88 8.29 -24.70 -4.82
N ILE A 89 7.93 -25.61 -5.72
CA ILE A 89 6.58 -26.18 -5.75
C ILE A 89 6.51 -27.24 -4.66
N ASP A 90 5.59 -27.08 -3.71
CA ASP A 90 5.37 -28.05 -2.65
C ASP A 90 4.86 -29.39 -3.24
N HIS A 91 5.42 -30.50 -2.77
CA HIS A 91 5.55 -31.76 -3.51
C HIS A 91 4.31 -32.67 -3.44
N LEU A 92 3.11 -32.12 -3.18
CA LEU A 92 1.95 -32.92 -2.72
C LEU A 92 0.92 -33.34 -3.79
N LEU A 93 1.06 -32.94 -5.05
CA LEU A 93 0.22 -33.47 -6.13
C LEU A 93 1.11 -33.86 -7.30
N GLY A 94 1.47 -35.14 -7.34
CA GLY A 94 2.24 -35.73 -8.43
C GLY A 94 1.62 -35.41 -9.80
N LEU A 95 2.51 -35.11 -10.75
CA LEU A 95 2.29 -34.82 -12.18
C LEU A 95 2.18 -33.34 -12.56
N TRP A 96 3.29 -32.60 -12.58
CA TRP A 96 3.53 -31.54 -13.59
C TRP A 96 5.01 -31.39 -13.95
N GLN A 97 5.25 -31.16 -15.23
CA GLN A 97 6.54 -31.17 -15.92
C GLN A 97 7.46 -30.02 -15.48
N GLN A 98 8.73 -30.35 -15.23
CA GLN A 98 9.81 -29.42 -14.90
C GLN A 98 10.01 -28.41 -16.05
N ARG A 99 9.39 -27.23 -15.95
CA ARG A 99 9.68 -26.11 -16.86
C ARG A 99 10.92 -25.37 -16.38
N SER A 100 12.08 -25.80 -16.90
CA SER A 100 13.31 -25.03 -16.88
C SER A 100 13.17 -23.81 -17.80
N GLY A 101 12.66 -22.71 -17.26
CA GLY A 101 12.69 -21.38 -17.87
C GLY A 101 13.04 -20.35 -16.79
N LEU A 102 13.84 -19.34 -17.13
CA LEU A 102 14.20 -18.25 -16.23
C LEU A 102 12.95 -17.38 -15.96
N GLU A 103 12.07 -17.84 -15.07
CA GLU A 103 10.86 -17.10 -14.72
C GLU A 103 11.20 -15.75 -14.11
N SER A 104 10.52 -14.72 -14.61
CA SER A 104 10.86 -13.30 -14.46
C SER A 104 11.00 -12.89 -13.00
N ALA A 105 12.17 -12.36 -12.66
CA ALA A 105 12.45 -11.66 -11.43
C ALA A 105 11.42 -10.56 -11.12
N ASN A 106 11.31 -10.17 -9.85
CA ASN A 106 10.41 -9.09 -9.44
C ASN A 106 11.09 -7.74 -9.66
N PRO A 107 10.69 -6.96 -10.70
CA PRO A 107 11.37 -5.72 -11.06
C PRO A 107 11.33 -4.68 -9.93
N PHE A 108 10.28 -4.69 -9.10
CA PHE A 108 10.17 -3.77 -7.95
C PHE A 108 11.28 -4.02 -6.92
N VAL A 109 11.59 -5.29 -6.65
CA VAL A 109 12.64 -5.66 -5.70
C VAL A 109 14.02 -5.41 -6.31
N GLU A 110 14.20 -5.73 -7.58
CA GLU A 110 15.47 -5.46 -8.28
C GLU A 110 15.81 -3.97 -8.27
N GLN A 111 14.85 -3.11 -8.65
CA GLN A 111 15.06 -1.67 -8.62
C GLN A 111 15.27 -1.17 -7.20
N ALA A 112 14.51 -1.66 -6.21
CA ALA A 112 14.71 -1.29 -4.81
C ALA A 112 16.15 -1.56 -4.34
N VAL A 113 16.72 -2.73 -4.67
CA VAL A 113 18.09 -3.09 -4.32
C VAL A 113 19.11 -2.20 -5.03
N GLN A 114 18.97 -2.04 -6.36
CA GLN A 114 19.90 -1.25 -7.17
C GLN A 114 19.96 0.21 -6.72
N PHE A 115 18.79 0.84 -6.55
CA PHE A 115 18.67 2.22 -6.10
C PHE A 115 19.19 2.41 -4.67
N SER A 116 18.90 1.47 -3.75
CA SER A 116 19.37 1.59 -2.36
C SER A 116 20.90 1.50 -2.26
N VAL A 117 21.52 0.58 -2.99
CA VAL A 117 23.00 0.45 -2.99
C VAL A 117 23.67 1.63 -3.69
N ALA A 118 23.08 2.13 -4.78
CA ALA A 118 23.56 3.35 -5.43
C ALA A 118 23.45 4.56 -4.50
N ALA A 119 22.32 4.72 -3.79
CA ALA A 119 22.11 5.80 -2.83
C ALA A 119 23.13 5.75 -1.70
N ALA A 120 23.39 4.57 -1.12
CA ALA A 120 24.40 4.40 -0.08
C ALA A 120 25.78 4.86 -0.54
N LYS A 121 26.20 4.51 -1.76
CA LYS A 121 27.50 4.90 -2.31
C LYS A 121 27.64 6.39 -2.61
N VAL A 122 26.55 7.02 -3.04
CA VAL A 122 26.53 8.46 -3.34
C VAL A 122 26.51 9.28 -2.06
N THR A 123 25.73 8.85 -1.06
CA THR A 123 25.51 9.61 0.18
C THR A 123 26.61 9.42 1.21
N VAL A 124 27.22 8.23 1.27
CA VAL A 124 28.32 7.94 2.20
C VAL A 124 29.63 8.43 1.56
N THR A 125 30.06 9.63 1.93
CA THR A 125 31.26 10.28 1.38
C THR A 125 32.52 10.04 2.22
N ASP A 126 32.35 9.87 3.53
CA ASP A 126 33.41 9.64 4.50
C ASP A 126 34.17 8.32 4.25
N LYS A 127 35.49 8.34 4.41
CA LYS A 127 36.36 7.20 4.06
C LYS A 127 36.11 5.99 4.98
N GLU A 128 36.00 6.20 6.28
CA GLU A 128 35.78 5.12 7.25
C GLU A 128 34.41 4.47 7.03
N ARG A 129 33.38 5.29 6.80
CA ARG A 129 32.03 4.79 6.49
C ARG A 129 31.96 4.11 5.12
N LYS A 130 32.74 4.54 4.13
CA LYS A 130 32.86 3.84 2.84
C LYS A 130 33.49 2.45 3.01
N GLU A 131 34.57 2.35 3.77
CA GLU A 131 35.20 1.06 4.07
C GLU A 131 34.23 0.12 4.82
N ALA A 132 33.45 0.65 5.77
CA ALA A 132 32.41 -0.10 6.46
C ALA A 132 31.28 -0.56 5.50
N LEU A 133 30.82 0.33 4.61
CA LEU A 133 29.82 0.01 3.59
C LEU A 133 30.31 -1.10 2.65
N ASP A 134 31.54 -0.99 2.15
CA ASP A 134 32.13 -2.01 1.28
C ASP A 134 32.24 -3.35 2.02
N LYS A 135 32.66 -3.34 3.29
CA LYS A 135 32.70 -4.55 4.13
C LYS A 135 31.33 -5.21 4.25
N LEU A 136 30.27 -4.43 4.50
CA LEU A 136 28.89 -4.93 4.57
C LEU A 136 28.45 -5.54 3.23
N LEU A 137 28.77 -4.88 2.13
CA LEU A 137 28.42 -5.38 0.79
C LEU A 137 29.18 -6.66 0.46
N LEU A 138 30.44 -6.82 0.86
CA LEU A 138 31.22 -8.04 0.62
C LEU A 138 30.68 -9.27 1.36
N GLN A 139 29.93 -9.09 2.45
CA GLN A 139 29.24 -10.18 3.16
C GLN A 139 28.07 -10.76 2.35
N GLY A 140 27.65 -10.07 1.29
CA GLY A 140 26.45 -10.41 0.52
C GLY A 140 25.16 -10.04 1.26
N LEU A 141 24.06 -9.97 0.51
CA LEU A 141 22.76 -9.54 1.04
C LEU A 141 21.74 -10.66 0.92
N HIS A 142 21.19 -11.11 2.04
CA HIS A 142 20.01 -11.96 2.08
C HIS A 142 18.79 -11.12 2.48
N ILE A 143 17.84 -10.99 1.56
CA ILE A 143 16.62 -10.19 1.70
C ILE A 143 15.42 -11.14 1.74
N THR A 144 14.71 -11.18 2.87
CA THR A 144 13.42 -11.90 2.97
C THR A 144 12.27 -10.91 2.93
N ILE A 145 11.28 -11.17 2.08
CA ILE A 145 10.09 -10.33 1.90
C ILE A 145 8.85 -11.07 2.36
N LEU A 146 8.07 -10.45 3.23
CA LEU A 146 6.82 -10.96 3.78
C LEU A 146 5.75 -9.86 3.71
N GLY A 147 4.51 -10.22 3.43
CA GLY A 147 3.35 -9.31 3.49
C GLY A 147 2.26 -9.91 4.37
N CYS A 148 1.61 -9.08 5.19
CA CYS A 148 0.39 -9.47 5.89
C CYS A 148 -0.61 -10.11 4.91
N ASN A 149 -1.40 -11.07 5.40
CA ASN A 149 -2.35 -11.81 4.59
C ASN A 149 -3.31 -10.88 3.83
N ASP A 150 -3.69 -9.76 4.43
CA ASP A 150 -4.62 -8.79 3.84
C ASP A 150 -4.16 -8.16 2.52
N PHE A 151 -2.88 -8.26 2.13
CA PHE A 151 -2.42 -7.81 0.80
C PHE A 151 -2.82 -8.75 -0.34
N TYR A 152 -3.27 -9.96 0.00
CA TYR A 152 -3.55 -11.04 -0.93
C TYR A 152 -4.98 -11.54 -0.75
N SER A 153 -5.62 -11.92 -1.84
CA SER A 153 -6.93 -12.57 -1.76
C SER A 153 -6.76 -14.04 -1.39
N TYR A 154 -7.36 -14.43 -0.26
CA TYR A 154 -7.51 -15.82 0.17
C TYR A 154 -8.90 -16.39 -0.17
N ARG A 155 -9.74 -15.60 -0.84
CA ARG A 155 -11.12 -15.93 -1.16
C ARG A 155 -11.28 -17.32 -1.79
N LYS A 156 -10.51 -17.60 -2.85
CA LYS A 156 -10.56 -18.91 -3.53
C LYS A 156 -10.22 -20.08 -2.60
N GLN A 157 -9.27 -19.90 -1.67
CA GLN A 157 -8.91 -20.94 -0.70
C GLN A 157 -10.04 -21.16 0.32
N ILE A 158 -10.69 -20.09 0.74
CA ILE A 158 -11.82 -20.12 1.68
C ILE A 158 -13.02 -20.81 1.02
N GLU A 159 -13.39 -20.38 -0.19
CA GLU A 159 -14.49 -20.94 -0.97
C GLU A 159 -14.24 -22.43 -1.31
N ALA A 160 -13.02 -22.80 -1.70
CA ALA A 160 -12.66 -24.20 -1.99
C ALA A 160 -12.79 -25.12 -0.77
N ARG A 161 -12.70 -24.58 0.45
CA ARG A 161 -12.93 -25.33 1.70
C ARG A 161 -14.39 -25.32 2.14
N GLY A 162 -15.29 -24.67 1.39
CA GLY A 162 -16.70 -24.50 1.76
C GLY A 162 -16.90 -23.63 3.00
N LEU A 163 -15.93 -22.77 3.33
CA LEU A 163 -15.99 -21.89 4.50
C LEU A 163 -16.65 -20.54 4.14
N PRO A 164 -17.33 -19.88 5.09
CA PRO A 164 -17.97 -18.59 4.83
C PRO A 164 -16.94 -17.46 4.69
N LEU A 165 -17.23 -16.48 3.82
CA LEU A 165 -16.39 -15.30 3.56
C LEU A 165 -16.47 -14.29 4.71
N THR A 166 -15.87 -14.62 5.85
CA THR A 166 -15.98 -13.87 7.10
C THR A 166 -14.60 -13.44 7.62
N PRO A 167 -14.52 -12.35 8.40
CA PRO A 167 -13.28 -11.93 9.07
C PRO A 167 -12.68 -13.03 9.94
N GLU A 168 -13.51 -13.80 10.66
CA GLU A 168 -13.06 -14.86 11.57
C GLU A 168 -12.35 -15.99 10.82
N VAL A 169 -12.85 -16.35 9.63
CA VAL A 169 -12.19 -17.34 8.77
C VAL A 169 -10.87 -16.81 8.24
N LEU A 170 -10.81 -15.54 7.81
CA LEU A 170 -9.56 -14.92 7.36
C LEU A 170 -8.53 -14.86 8.50
N LEU A 171 -8.97 -14.55 9.74
CA LEU A 171 -8.13 -14.51 10.94
C LEU A 171 -7.60 -15.89 11.33
N SER A 172 -8.34 -16.96 11.03
CA SER A 172 -7.91 -18.34 11.30
C SER A 172 -6.75 -18.81 10.42
N LEU A 173 -6.44 -18.10 9.34
CA LEU A 173 -5.29 -18.41 8.50
C LEU A 173 -3.99 -18.02 9.22
N PRO A 174 -2.98 -18.90 9.28
CA PRO A 174 -1.67 -18.54 9.82
C PRO A 174 -1.13 -17.25 9.19
N PRO A 175 -0.48 -16.36 9.95
CA PRO A 175 0.15 -15.19 9.36
C PRO A 175 1.19 -15.60 8.34
N PHE A 176 1.31 -14.79 7.28
CA PHE A 176 2.25 -15.02 6.18
C PHE A 176 2.01 -16.39 5.51
N CYS A 177 0.75 -16.74 5.32
CA CYS A 177 0.35 -17.96 4.62
C CYS A 177 0.84 -17.97 3.16
N SER A 178 1.03 -19.19 2.64
CA SER A 178 1.30 -19.40 1.22
C SER A 178 0.12 -18.93 0.37
N ILE A 179 0.44 -18.17 -0.66
CA ILE A 179 -0.55 -17.57 -1.56
C ILE A 179 -0.84 -18.56 -2.67
N THR A 180 -2.12 -18.76 -2.98
CA THR A 180 -2.53 -19.46 -4.21
C THR A 180 -2.53 -18.49 -5.38
N PHE A 181 -1.90 -18.87 -6.48
CA PHE A 181 -1.98 -18.11 -7.71
C PHE A 181 -3.33 -18.34 -8.39
N ASN A 182 -3.83 -17.34 -9.11
CA ASN A 182 -4.96 -17.54 -10.00
C ASN A 182 -4.52 -18.45 -11.16
N SER A 183 -4.97 -19.70 -11.17
CA SER A 183 -5.05 -20.48 -12.41
C SER A 183 -6.37 -20.12 -13.09
N GLU A 184 -6.34 -19.49 -14.26
CA GLU A 184 -7.52 -19.41 -15.11
C GLU A 184 -7.84 -20.82 -15.63
N VAL A 185 -8.65 -21.56 -14.90
CA VAL A 185 -9.43 -22.68 -15.44
C VAL A 185 -10.86 -22.50 -14.97
N ALA A 186 -11.51 -21.45 -15.47
CA ALA A 186 -12.96 -21.35 -15.43
C ALA A 186 -13.47 -21.60 -16.85
N ASN A 187 -14.14 -22.74 -17.02
CA ASN A 187 -14.93 -23.14 -18.18
C ASN A 187 -14.17 -23.42 -19.49
N GLY A 188 -13.69 -24.66 -19.66
CA GLY A 188 -13.85 -25.51 -20.86
C GLY A 188 -13.56 -25.02 -22.29
N THR A 189 -13.18 -23.77 -22.53
CA THR A 189 -12.87 -23.23 -23.86
C THR A 189 -11.39 -22.88 -23.93
N MET A 190 -10.66 -23.71 -24.67
CA MET A 190 -9.25 -23.54 -25.00
C MET A 190 -9.08 -22.32 -25.91
N THR A 191 -8.90 -21.13 -25.35
CA THR A 191 -8.23 -20.02 -26.05
C THR A 191 -6.82 -19.92 -25.48
N GLY A 192 -5.85 -20.45 -26.22
CA GLY A 192 -4.44 -20.57 -25.83
C GLY A 192 -3.69 -19.25 -25.75
N GLU A 193 -4.09 -18.35 -24.85
CA GLU A 193 -3.21 -17.28 -24.38
C GLU A 193 -2.53 -17.75 -23.09
N ASN A 194 -1.20 -17.77 -23.11
CA ASN A 194 -0.36 -18.11 -21.96
C ASN A 194 -0.48 -17.01 -20.88
N CYS A 195 -1.58 -16.98 -20.13
CA CYS A 195 -1.75 -16.08 -18.99
C CYS A 195 -0.86 -16.55 -17.83
N LYS A 196 0.12 -15.72 -17.45
CA LYS A 196 0.99 -16.01 -16.30
C LYS A 196 0.15 -16.07 -15.02
N PRO A 197 0.43 -16.99 -14.08
CA PRO A 197 -0.25 -17.02 -12.78
C PRO A 197 -0.08 -15.67 -12.07
N GLU A 198 -1.18 -14.94 -11.90
CA GLU A 198 -1.20 -13.64 -11.23
C GLU A 198 -1.58 -13.79 -9.76
N VAL A 199 -0.86 -13.08 -8.90
CA VAL A 199 -1.18 -12.95 -7.48
C VAL A 199 -2.43 -12.08 -7.36
N ALA A 200 -3.53 -12.63 -6.85
CA ALA A 200 -4.73 -11.86 -6.55
C ALA A 200 -4.43 -10.86 -5.42
N LYS A 201 -4.57 -9.56 -5.70
CA LYS A 201 -4.28 -8.46 -4.78
C LYS A 201 -5.58 -7.81 -4.31
N THR A 202 -5.57 -7.24 -3.11
CA THR A 202 -6.71 -6.57 -2.46
C THR A 202 -6.75 -5.06 -2.66
N GLY A 203 -5.95 -4.51 -3.59
CA GLY A 203 -5.92 -3.06 -3.87
C GLY A 203 -5.15 -2.18 -2.85
N LEU A 204 -4.58 -2.78 -1.79
CA LEU A 204 -3.84 -2.08 -0.72
C LEU A 204 -2.48 -1.46 -1.14
N GLY A 205 -2.11 -1.52 -2.42
CA GLY A 205 -0.82 -0.98 -2.90
C GLY A 205 0.38 -1.85 -2.52
N SER A 206 0.26 -3.17 -2.65
CA SER A 206 1.31 -4.14 -2.27
C SER A 206 2.69 -3.85 -2.88
N SER A 207 2.77 -3.39 -4.13
CA SER A 207 4.06 -3.04 -4.75
C SER A 207 4.73 -1.85 -4.07
N ALA A 208 3.98 -0.81 -3.70
CA ALA A 208 4.51 0.37 -3.03
C ALA A 208 4.99 0.04 -1.61
N ALA A 209 4.17 -0.68 -0.83
CA ALA A 209 4.53 -1.13 0.52
C ALA A 209 5.77 -2.04 0.50
N MET A 210 5.81 -3.02 -0.41
CA MET A 210 6.95 -3.92 -0.60
C MET A 210 8.23 -3.15 -0.97
N THR A 211 8.20 -2.33 -2.04
CA THR A 211 9.36 -1.52 -2.45
C THR A 211 9.86 -0.65 -1.30
N THR A 212 8.95 0.03 -0.60
CA THR A 212 9.29 0.90 0.52
C THR A 212 9.94 0.13 1.66
N SER A 213 9.41 -1.04 2.06
CA SER A 213 10.00 -1.87 3.11
C SER A 213 11.42 -2.34 2.76
N VAL A 214 11.66 -2.75 1.51
CA VAL A 214 12.98 -3.20 1.03
C VAL A 214 13.97 -2.04 1.03
N VAL A 215 13.59 -0.88 0.48
CA VAL A 215 14.43 0.32 0.47
C VAL A 215 14.75 0.76 1.89
N ALA A 216 13.76 0.78 2.79
CA ALA A 216 13.94 1.14 4.18
C ALA A 216 14.96 0.24 4.91
N ALA A 217 14.78 -1.08 4.80
CA ALA A 217 15.68 -2.04 5.42
C ALA A 217 17.11 -1.94 4.87
N LEU A 218 17.26 -1.78 3.55
CA LEU A 218 18.57 -1.66 2.91
C LEU A 218 19.27 -0.34 3.26
N LEU A 219 18.60 0.80 3.13
CA LEU A 219 19.20 2.09 3.46
C LEU A 219 19.61 2.15 4.93
N HIS A 220 18.82 1.55 5.84
CA HIS A 220 19.21 1.45 7.25
C HIS A 220 20.38 0.49 7.47
N TYR A 221 20.32 -0.72 6.89
CA TYR A 221 21.39 -1.73 6.98
C TYR A 221 22.74 -1.22 6.45
N LEU A 222 22.72 -0.44 5.36
CA LEU A 222 23.89 0.17 4.74
C LEU A 222 24.33 1.46 5.46
N GLY A 223 23.67 1.85 6.55
CA GLY A 223 24.00 3.02 7.36
C GLY A 223 23.74 4.35 6.65
N THR A 224 22.85 4.38 5.65
CA THR A 224 22.47 5.61 4.90
C THR A 224 21.43 6.43 5.65
N VAL A 225 20.48 5.78 6.33
CA VAL A 225 19.42 6.43 7.12
C VAL A 225 19.33 5.81 8.52
N ASN A 226 18.87 6.58 9.50
CA ASN A 226 18.60 6.10 10.84
C ASN A 226 17.09 6.14 11.13
N LEU A 227 16.42 5.03 10.83
CA LEU A 227 14.99 4.88 11.06
C LEU A 227 14.71 4.54 12.53
N SER A 228 13.56 4.97 13.03
CA SER A 228 13.14 4.68 14.41
C SER A 228 12.24 3.44 14.49
N CYS A 229 12.28 2.77 15.64
CA CYS A 229 11.37 1.67 15.94
C CYS A 229 9.95 2.17 16.20
N LEU A 230 8.97 1.27 15.98
CA LEU A 230 7.58 1.51 16.36
C LEU A 230 7.45 1.95 17.83
N GLY A 231 6.85 3.13 18.04
CA GLY A 231 6.58 3.68 19.37
C GLY A 231 7.65 4.66 19.89
N GLN A 232 8.76 4.86 19.18
CA GLN A 232 9.74 5.90 19.52
C GLN A 232 9.46 7.18 18.73
N SER A 233 9.20 8.29 19.44
CA SER A 233 8.99 9.60 18.82
C SER A 233 10.32 10.21 18.40
N SER A 234 10.71 10.04 17.14
CA SER A 234 11.83 10.77 16.54
C SER A 234 11.34 12.11 15.97
N SER A 235 11.01 13.07 16.84
CA SER A 235 10.54 14.41 16.43
C SER A 235 11.68 15.37 16.09
N GLY A 236 12.62 14.94 15.22
CA GLY A 236 13.79 15.73 14.85
C GLY A 236 13.87 16.00 13.35
N ASN A 237 14.45 17.16 12.97
CA ASN A 237 14.71 17.52 11.57
C ASN A 237 15.55 16.47 10.82
N ALA A 238 16.40 15.70 11.51
CA ALA A 238 17.18 14.62 10.94
C ALA A 238 16.30 13.43 10.50
N ALA A 239 15.30 13.04 11.32
CA ALA A 239 14.37 11.98 10.96
C ALA A 239 13.52 12.34 9.74
N GLY A 240 13.14 13.62 9.61
CA GLY A 240 12.47 14.14 8.41
C GLY A 240 13.31 13.98 7.14
N ARG A 241 14.60 14.36 7.19
CA ARG A 241 15.52 14.21 6.05
C ARG A 241 15.74 12.76 5.64
N ASP A 242 15.86 11.86 6.62
CA ASP A 242 16.03 10.42 6.36
C ASP A 242 14.79 9.83 5.67
N LEU A 243 13.58 10.24 6.08
CA LEU A 243 12.33 9.84 5.42
C LEU A 243 12.20 10.45 4.01
N ASP A 244 12.62 11.70 3.81
CA ASP A 244 12.60 12.34 2.49
C ASP A 244 13.55 11.64 1.51
N LEU A 245 14.76 11.26 1.96
CA LEU A 245 15.70 10.44 1.19
C LEU A 245 15.10 9.08 0.87
N LEU A 246 14.55 8.38 1.87
CA LEU A 246 13.91 7.08 1.68
C LEU A 246 12.78 7.17 0.66
N HIS A 247 11.92 8.20 0.75
CA HIS A 247 10.85 8.45 -0.22
C HIS A 247 11.39 8.68 -1.62
N ALA A 248 12.41 9.53 -1.80
CA ALA A 248 12.98 9.79 -3.12
C ALA A 248 13.50 8.50 -3.78
N ILE A 249 14.21 7.67 -3.02
CA ILE A 249 14.76 6.39 -3.50
C ILE A 249 13.65 5.38 -3.79
N ALA A 250 12.70 5.19 -2.86
CA ALA A 250 11.59 4.26 -3.02
C ALA A 250 10.67 4.64 -4.18
N GLN A 251 10.34 5.92 -4.32
CA GLN A 251 9.47 6.43 -5.38
C GLN A 251 10.13 6.27 -6.74
N SER A 252 11.42 6.55 -6.85
CA SER A 252 12.18 6.38 -8.10
C SER A 252 12.26 4.91 -8.50
N ALA A 253 12.65 4.03 -7.56
CA ALA A 253 12.71 2.59 -7.80
C ALA A 253 11.35 2.03 -8.23
N HIS A 254 10.26 2.47 -7.59
CA HIS A 254 8.90 2.06 -7.92
C HIS A 254 8.47 2.54 -9.31
N CYS A 255 8.71 3.81 -9.67
CA CYS A 255 8.38 4.34 -10.99
C CYS A 255 9.11 3.63 -12.12
N ILE A 256 10.41 3.33 -11.94
CA ILE A 256 11.20 2.60 -12.94
C ILE A 256 10.71 1.17 -13.08
N ALA A 257 10.46 0.47 -11.96
CA ALA A 257 9.91 -0.88 -11.99
C ALA A 257 8.51 -0.95 -12.61
N GLN A 258 7.69 0.09 -12.42
CA GLN A 258 6.35 0.19 -12.99
C GLN A 258 6.36 0.61 -14.47
N GLY A 259 7.48 1.17 -14.96
CA GLY A 259 7.61 1.67 -16.33
C GLY A 259 6.83 2.95 -16.62
N LYS A 260 6.33 3.64 -15.59
CA LYS A 260 5.60 4.92 -15.72
C LYS A 260 5.69 5.75 -14.45
N ILE A 261 5.51 7.06 -14.58
CA ILE A 261 5.37 7.96 -13.44
C ILE A 261 3.90 7.92 -12.99
N GLY A 262 3.64 7.23 -11.89
CA GLY A 262 2.35 7.28 -11.17
C GLY A 262 2.22 8.52 -10.29
N SER A 263 1.07 8.68 -9.63
CA SER A 263 0.83 9.77 -8.68
C SER A 263 1.85 9.85 -7.55
N GLY A 264 2.35 8.70 -7.09
CA GLY A 264 3.29 8.58 -5.98
C GLY A 264 2.65 8.63 -4.59
N PHE A 265 1.32 8.75 -4.51
CA PHE A 265 0.62 8.78 -3.22
C PHE A 265 0.77 7.46 -2.45
N ASP A 266 0.95 6.35 -3.15
CA ASP A 266 1.04 5.01 -2.58
C ASP A 266 2.38 4.77 -1.88
N VAL A 267 3.49 5.10 -2.56
CA VAL A 267 4.82 5.09 -1.93
C VAL A 267 4.90 6.16 -0.85
N SER A 268 4.39 7.36 -1.10
CA SER A 268 4.37 8.43 -0.10
C SER A 268 3.64 7.99 1.17
N ALA A 269 2.46 7.35 1.07
CA ALA A 269 1.74 6.86 2.25
C ALA A 269 2.47 5.70 2.94
N ALA A 270 3.16 4.83 2.18
CA ALA A 270 4.01 3.80 2.76
C ALA A 270 5.19 4.38 3.56
N VAL A 271 5.70 5.56 3.19
CA VAL A 271 6.80 6.24 3.91
C VAL A 271 6.28 7.06 5.09
N TYR A 272 5.30 7.94 4.88
CA TYR A 272 4.90 8.95 5.86
C TYR A 272 3.65 8.59 6.66
N GLY A 273 2.86 7.62 6.20
CA GLY A 273 1.58 7.24 6.81
C GLY A 273 0.38 7.98 6.23
N SER A 274 -0.73 8.04 6.98
CA SER A 274 -1.98 8.69 6.56
C SER A 274 -1.74 10.19 6.32
N GLN A 275 -2.24 10.68 5.18
CA GLN A 275 -1.92 12.02 4.72
C GLN A 275 -2.91 12.55 3.69
N ARG A 276 -2.96 13.88 3.61
CA ARG A 276 -3.38 14.61 2.42
C ARG A 276 -2.15 14.78 1.52
N TYR A 277 -2.24 14.30 0.28
CA TYR A 277 -1.11 14.24 -0.65
C TYR A 277 -1.39 14.98 -1.95
N THR A 278 -0.47 15.86 -2.35
CA THR A 278 -0.40 16.43 -3.71
C THR A 278 0.82 15.86 -4.42
N ARG A 279 0.63 15.35 -5.64
CA ARG A 279 1.66 14.73 -6.48
C ARG A 279 2.83 15.68 -6.80
N PHE A 280 4.05 15.11 -6.88
CA PHE A 280 5.25 15.80 -7.38
C PHE A 280 5.20 16.04 -8.90
N SER A 281 5.91 17.06 -9.37
CA SER A 281 6.09 17.36 -10.79
C SER A 281 6.84 16.22 -11.51
N PRO A 282 6.27 15.58 -12.56
CA PRO A 282 6.86 14.41 -13.21
C PRO A 282 8.30 14.63 -13.73
N GLU A 283 8.66 15.87 -14.02
CA GLU A 283 9.97 16.30 -14.52
C GLU A 283 11.10 15.95 -13.55
N ILE A 284 10.81 15.81 -12.25
CA ILE A 284 11.77 15.42 -11.22
C ILE A 284 12.41 14.06 -11.52
N LEU A 285 11.65 13.14 -12.13
CA LEU A 285 12.11 11.80 -12.46
C LEU A 285 12.59 11.65 -13.92
N SER A 286 12.74 12.76 -14.64
CA SER A 286 13.19 12.74 -16.04
C SER A 286 14.55 12.05 -16.21
N SER A 287 15.52 12.31 -15.34
CA SER A 287 16.85 11.68 -15.37
C SER A 287 16.79 10.16 -15.16
N ALA A 288 15.85 9.68 -14.36
CA ALA A 288 15.65 8.25 -14.11
C ALA A 288 15.05 7.52 -15.31
N GLN A 289 14.30 8.22 -16.18
CA GLN A 289 13.63 7.64 -17.34
C GLN A 289 14.50 7.52 -18.59
N VAL A 290 15.68 8.15 -18.62
CA VAL A 290 16.59 8.08 -19.78
C VAL A 290 17.27 6.71 -19.82
N THR A 291 16.64 5.74 -20.46
CA THR A 291 17.25 4.45 -20.80
C THR A 291 18.35 4.65 -21.84
N GLY A 292 19.61 4.62 -21.39
CA GLY A 292 20.79 4.49 -22.23
C GLY A 292 21.77 5.66 -22.12
N GLY A 293 22.66 5.61 -21.13
CA GLY A 293 23.85 6.49 -21.10
C GLY A 293 24.44 6.73 -19.70
N HIS A 294 23.60 6.85 -18.68
CA HIS A 294 24.02 7.24 -17.32
C HIS A 294 24.27 6.04 -16.41
N CYS A 295 25.27 6.14 -15.52
CA CYS A 295 25.47 5.15 -14.47
C CYS A 295 24.34 5.29 -13.43
N MET A 296 23.90 4.19 -12.80
CA MET A 296 22.88 4.22 -11.73
C MET A 296 23.26 5.20 -10.60
N ALA A 297 24.55 5.35 -10.33
CA ALA A 297 25.06 6.30 -9.35
C ALA A 297 24.78 7.77 -9.74
N ASP A 298 24.91 8.12 -11.02
CA ASP A 298 24.65 9.49 -11.50
C ASP A 298 23.17 9.82 -11.40
N VAL A 299 22.32 8.88 -11.86
CA VAL A 299 20.85 9.00 -11.75
C VAL A 299 20.43 9.21 -10.30
N VAL A 300 20.98 8.44 -9.36
CA VAL A 300 20.66 8.57 -7.94
C VAL A 300 21.23 9.85 -7.34
N ALA A 301 22.42 10.30 -7.75
CA ALA A 301 22.98 11.57 -7.31
C ALA A 301 22.08 12.75 -7.70
N ASP A 302 21.54 12.75 -8.92
CA ASP A 302 20.57 13.74 -9.36
C ASP A 302 19.29 13.67 -8.51
N ILE A 303 18.71 12.48 -8.32
CA ILE A 303 17.47 12.29 -7.54
C ILE A 303 17.61 12.77 -6.10
N VAL A 304 18.74 12.49 -5.46
CA VAL A 304 19.00 12.83 -4.04
C VAL A 304 19.23 14.32 -3.85
N THR A 305 19.71 15.03 -4.88
CA THR A 305 19.97 16.48 -4.83
C THR A 305 18.77 17.32 -5.27
N GLN A 306 17.80 16.72 -5.95
CA GLN A 306 16.60 17.40 -6.40
C GLN A 306 15.64 17.78 -5.27
N SER A 307 14.99 18.93 -5.45
CA SER A 307 13.92 19.40 -4.57
C SER A 307 12.58 18.80 -5.00
N TRP A 308 12.10 17.81 -4.25
CA TRP A 308 10.81 17.17 -4.52
C TRP A 308 9.66 18.08 -4.09
N ASP A 309 8.85 18.53 -5.03
CA ASP A 309 7.76 19.51 -4.84
C ASP A 309 6.38 18.89 -4.49
N HIS A 310 6.36 17.62 -4.08
CA HIS A 310 5.15 17.02 -3.52
C HIS A 310 4.73 17.74 -2.24
N GLU A 311 3.43 17.80 -1.98
CA GLU A 311 2.92 18.33 -0.73
C GLU A 311 2.35 17.19 0.09
N LYS A 312 2.70 17.16 1.37
CA LYS A 312 2.17 16.22 2.35
C LYS A 312 1.69 16.99 3.58
N ALA A 313 0.48 16.73 4.03
CA ALA A 313 -0.05 17.25 5.29
C ALA A 313 -0.66 16.10 6.09
N LYS A 314 -0.40 16.09 7.42
CA LYS A 314 -0.91 15.06 8.31
C LYS A 314 -2.45 15.02 8.23
N PHE A 315 -2.97 13.81 8.09
CA PHE A 315 -4.39 13.52 8.04
C PHE A 315 -4.61 12.13 8.64
N SER A 316 -5.65 11.96 9.42
CA SER A 316 -6.11 10.67 9.93
C SER A 316 -7.63 10.73 10.09
N LEU A 317 -8.28 9.58 10.19
CA LEU A 317 -9.71 9.58 10.52
C LEU A 317 -9.92 10.24 11.89
N PRO A 318 -11.03 10.98 12.07
CA PRO A 318 -11.45 11.44 13.38
C PRO A 318 -11.56 10.30 14.40
N PRO A 319 -11.35 10.57 15.70
CA PRO A 319 -11.50 9.56 16.75
C PRO A 319 -12.87 8.86 16.69
N LEU A 320 -12.93 7.60 17.14
CA LEU A 320 -14.16 6.80 17.11
C LEU A 320 -14.72 6.55 15.70
N MET A 321 -13.91 6.73 14.66
CA MET A 321 -14.19 6.24 13.31
C MET A 321 -13.24 5.11 12.95
N SER A 322 -13.74 4.12 12.24
CA SER A 322 -12.95 2.96 11.80
C SER A 322 -13.09 2.76 10.30
N LEU A 323 -11.98 2.34 9.69
CA LEU A 323 -11.93 1.91 8.29
C LEU A 323 -12.21 0.40 8.23
N LEU A 324 -13.14 0.00 7.37
CA LEU A 324 -13.39 -1.38 6.99
C LEU A 324 -13.16 -1.53 5.49
N LEU A 325 -12.39 -2.53 5.07
CA LEU A 325 -12.20 -2.89 3.65
C LEU A 325 -12.86 -4.22 3.34
N GLY A 326 -13.33 -4.36 2.11
CA GLY A 326 -13.94 -5.59 1.62
C GLY A 326 -13.45 -5.94 0.23
N GLU A 327 -13.27 -7.23 -0.01
CA GLU A 327 -13.02 -7.80 -1.33
C GLU A 327 -14.35 -8.25 -1.96
N PRO A 328 -14.91 -7.49 -2.91
CA PRO A 328 -16.28 -7.71 -3.37
C PRO A 328 -16.45 -8.93 -4.28
N GLY A 329 -15.43 -9.40 -4.99
CA GLY A 329 -15.62 -10.48 -5.96
C GLY A 329 -14.50 -10.68 -6.97
N THR A 330 -14.71 -11.64 -7.86
CA THR A 330 -13.86 -11.87 -9.03
C THR A 330 -14.09 -10.78 -10.09
N GLY A 331 -13.02 -10.25 -10.68
CA GLY A 331 -13.11 -9.30 -11.79
C GLY A 331 -11.99 -8.26 -11.83
N GLY A 332 -10.81 -8.57 -11.25
CA GLY A 332 -9.70 -7.63 -11.01
C GLY A 332 -9.54 -6.57 -12.09
N SER A 333 -9.38 -5.32 -11.67
CA SER A 333 -9.44 -4.17 -12.57
C SER A 333 -8.05 -3.78 -13.04
N SER A 334 -7.89 -3.66 -14.37
CA SER A 334 -6.67 -3.11 -14.96
C SER A 334 -6.66 -1.59 -14.76
N THR A 335 -6.16 -1.15 -13.60
CA THR A 335 -5.98 0.28 -13.27
C THR A 335 -5.32 1.07 -14.41
N PRO A 336 -4.25 0.59 -15.09
CA PRO A 336 -3.65 1.31 -16.23
C PRO A 336 -4.62 1.52 -17.41
N SER A 337 -5.45 0.53 -17.72
CA SER A 337 -6.44 0.61 -18.79
C SER A 337 -7.50 1.66 -18.47
N MET A 338 -8.05 1.65 -17.26
CA MET A 338 -9.07 2.63 -16.84
C MET A 338 -8.55 4.07 -16.84
N VAL A 339 -7.34 4.29 -16.34
CA VAL A 339 -6.69 5.61 -16.41
C VAL A 339 -6.46 6.05 -17.87
N GLY A 340 -6.12 5.13 -18.76
CA GLY A 340 -5.99 5.39 -20.19
C GLY A 340 -7.30 5.88 -20.81
N SER A 341 -8.41 5.17 -20.55
CA SER A 341 -9.73 5.53 -21.07
C SER A 341 -10.23 6.88 -20.56
N VAL A 342 -10.03 7.18 -19.26
CA VAL A 342 -10.38 8.50 -18.71
C VAL A 342 -9.58 9.61 -19.37
N LYS A 343 -8.28 9.42 -19.61
CA LYS A 343 -7.45 10.39 -20.34
C LYS A 343 -7.89 10.57 -21.79
N GLN A 344 -8.34 9.49 -22.44
CA GLN A 344 -8.88 9.57 -23.80
C GLN A 344 -10.18 10.38 -23.81
N TRP A 345 -11.07 10.14 -22.84
CA TRP A 345 -12.30 10.90 -22.67
C TRP A 345 -12.05 12.40 -22.42
N GLN A 346 -11.11 12.75 -21.53
CA GLN A 346 -10.72 14.14 -21.29
C GLN A 346 -10.27 14.86 -22.57
N LYS A 347 -9.65 14.15 -23.51
CA LYS A 347 -9.25 14.71 -24.81
C LYS A 347 -10.42 14.83 -25.79
N SER A 348 -11.35 13.87 -25.77
CA SER A 348 -12.49 13.87 -26.69
C SER A 348 -13.59 14.86 -26.30
N ASP A 349 -13.77 15.12 -25.00
CA ASP A 349 -14.79 16.06 -24.48
C ASP A 349 -14.20 16.94 -23.35
N PRO A 350 -13.34 17.92 -23.69
CA PRO A 350 -12.63 18.72 -22.68
C PRO A 350 -13.55 19.58 -21.80
N GLN A 351 -14.70 20.00 -22.33
CA GLN A 351 -15.62 20.86 -21.61
C GLN A 351 -16.34 20.07 -20.50
N LYS A 352 -16.95 18.94 -20.86
CA LYS A 352 -17.63 18.08 -19.89
C LYS A 352 -16.64 17.50 -18.89
N SER A 353 -15.46 17.08 -19.36
CA SER A 353 -14.44 16.52 -18.47
C SER A 353 -13.97 17.54 -17.43
N LYS A 354 -13.76 18.80 -17.84
CA LYS A 354 -13.39 19.89 -16.93
C LYS A 354 -14.49 20.20 -15.92
N GLU A 355 -15.74 20.17 -16.33
CA GLU A 355 -16.88 20.38 -15.43
C GLU A 355 -16.96 19.26 -14.38
N THR A 356 -16.91 17.99 -14.79
CA THR A 356 -16.87 16.85 -13.86
C THR A 356 -15.66 16.91 -12.93
N TRP A 357 -14.47 17.25 -13.45
CA TRP A 357 -13.25 17.42 -12.64
C TRP A 357 -13.42 18.49 -11.56
N SER A 358 -14.00 19.63 -11.93
CA SER A 358 -14.23 20.75 -11.01
C SER A 358 -15.21 20.35 -9.88
N LYS A 359 -16.34 19.74 -10.24
CA LYS A 359 -17.34 19.30 -9.26
C LYS A 359 -16.78 18.23 -8.31
N LEU A 360 -16.06 17.24 -8.84
CA LEU A 360 -15.37 16.23 -8.04
C LEU A 360 -14.30 16.85 -7.13
N GLY A 361 -13.53 17.83 -7.62
CA GLY A 361 -12.56 18.56 -6.82
C GLY A 361 -13.18 19.35 -5.65
N ILE A 362 -14.33 19.99 -5.90
CA ILE A 362 -15.11 20.68 -4.86
C ILE A 362 -15.60 19.68 -3.81
N ALA A 363 -16.23 18.58 -4.24
CA ALA A 363 -16.75 17.56 -3.33
C ALA A 363 -15.63 16.93 -2.46
N ASN A 364 -14.48 16.60 -3.05
CA ASN A 364 -13.28 16.15 -2.32
C ASN A 364 -12.81 17.17 -1.28
N SER A 365 -12.80 18.46 -1.64
CA SER A 365 -12.38 19.54 -0.73
C SER A 365 -13.37 19.73 0.43
N VAL A 366 -14.68 19.60 0.16
CA VAL A 366 -15.70 19.65 1.21
C VAL A 366 -15.52 18.48 2.18
N LEU A 367 -15.35 17.25 1.68
CA LEU A 367 -15.11 16.08 2.53
C LEU A 367 -13.85 16.26 3.39
N GLU A 368 -12.73 16.68 2.80
CA GLU A 368 -11.49 16.96 3.52
C GLU A 368 -11.75 17.93 4.68
N ASN A 369 -12.41 19.05 4.39
CA ASN A 369 -12.71 20.08 5.38
C ASN A 369 -13.61 19.58 6.50
N GLN A 370 -14.63 18.76 6.19
CA GLN A 370 -15.51 18.20 7.22
C GLN A 370 -14.78 17.19 8.12
N LEU A 371 -13.93 16.32 7.56
CA LEU A 371 -13.13 15.38 8.35
C LEU A 371 -12.08 16.11 9.22
N ARG A 372 -11.47 17.19 8.72
CA ARG A 372 -10.61 18.07 9.55
C ARG A 372 -11.41 18.77 10.64
N ASN A 373 -12.61 19.26 10.34
CA ASN A 373 -13.47 19.90 11.33
C ASN A 373 -13.90 18.91 12.42
N LEU A 374 -14.20 17.66 12.07
CA LEU A 374 -14.54 16.61 13.03
C LEU A 374 -13.37 16.27 13.95
N ASN A 375 -12.13 16.25 13.45
CA ASN A 375 -10.95 16.15 14.31
C ASN A 375 -10.86 17.31 15.30
N LYS A 376 -11.04 18.55 14.81
CA LYS A 376 -11.02 19.74 15.68
C LYS A 376 -12.13 19.72 16.73
N LEU A 377 -13.34 19.32 16.36
CA LEU A 377 -14.47 19.19 17.28
C LEU A 377 -14.22 18.10 18.34
N ALA A 378 -13.52 17.02 18.00
CA ALA A 378 -13.12 16.00 18.96
C ALA A 378 -12.09 16.55 19.97
N GLU A 379 -11.16 17.40 19.52
CA GLU A 379 -10.19 18.08 20.39
C GLU A 379 -10.85 19.12 21.30
N ASP A 380 -11.72 19.97 20.74
CA ASP A 380 -12.34 21.11 21.44
C ASP A 380 -13.51 20.68 22.37
N HIS A 381 -14.25 19.63 21.98
CA HIS A 381 -15.54 19.26 22.59
C HIS A 381 -15.71 17.74 22.74
N TRP A 382 -14.74 17.07 23.35
CA TRP A 382 -14.68 15.60 23.45
C TRP A 382 -15.97 14.93 23.95
N GLU A 383 -16.57 15.39 25.06
CA GLU A 383 -17.76 14.73 25.63
C GLU A 383 -18.97 14.79 24.69
N ALA A 384 -19.20 15.95 24.06
CA ALA A 384 -20.26 16.13 23.08
C ALA A 384 -19.99 15.28 21.83
N TYR A 385 -18.73 15.25 21.37
CA TYR A 385 -18.27 14.45 20.24
C TYR A 385 -18.50 12.96 20.48
N GLU A 386 -17.93 12.41 21.55
CA GLU A 386 -18.05 11.00 21.92
C GLU A 386 -19.52 10.58 22.08
N SER A 387 -20.35 11.42 22.72
CA SER A 387 -21.78 11.17 22.88
C SER A 387 -22.52 11.11 21.53
N VAL A 388 -22.24 12.02 20.59
CA VAL A 388 -22.86 12.00 19.26
C VAL A 388 -22.42 10.78 18.48
N LEU A 389 -21.12 10.47 18.47
CA LEU A 389 -20.57 9.35 17.71
C LEU A 389 -21.13 8.01 18.19
N ARG A 390 -21.26 7.81 19.51
CA ARG A 390 -21.88 6.60 20.08
C ARG A 390 -23.37 6.49 19.80
N SER A 391 -24.11 7.59 19.80
CA SER A 391 -25.54 7.57 19.46
C SER A 391 -25.76 7.29 17.97
N CYS A 392 -25.02 8.00 17.11
CA CYS A 392 -25.10 7.85 15.66
C CYS A 392 -24.62 6.47 15.18
N SER A 393 -23.72 5.79 15.91
CA SER A 393 -23.28 4.42 15.55
C SER A 393 -24.41 3.40 15.55
N CYS A 394 -25.48 3.64 16.32
CA CYS A 394 -26.64 2.73 16.43
C CYS A 394 -27.87 3.25 15.68
N LEU A 395 -27.69 4.24 14.79
CA LEU A 395 -28.79 4.89 14.08
C LEU A 395 -28.47 5.03 12.59
N THR A 396 -29.51 4.95 11.77
CA THR A 396 -29.43 5.35 10.37
C THR A 396 -29.26 6.86 10.26
N CYS A 397 -28.60 7.31 9.18
CA CYS A 397 -28.32 8.73 8.93
C CYS A 397 -29.55 9.65 9.06
N SER A 398 -30.75 9.16 8.68
CA SER A 398 -32.00 9.92 8.76
C SER A 398 -32.37 10.37 10.17
N LYS A 399 -31.87 9.69 11.20
CA LYS A 399 -32.15 9.98 12.62
C LYS A 399 -31.03 10.74 13.32
N TRP A 400 -29.90 11.02 12.65
CA TRP A 400 -28.76 11.66 13.30
C TRP A 400 -29.05 13.09 13.77
N THR A 401 -29.95 13.81 13.09
CA THR A 401 -30.41 15.14 13.50
C THR A 401 -31.16 15.12 14.84
N GLU A 402 -31.79 14.00 15.19
CA GLU A 402 -32.54 13.82 16.45
C GLU A 402 -31.61 13.62 17.67
N VAL A 403 -30.32 13.31 17.44
CA VAL A 403 -29.34 13.06 18.51
C VAL A 403 -28.91 14.34 19.21
N ALA A 404 -28.90 15.47 18.49
CA ALA A 404 -28.37 16.72 19.03
C ALA A 404 -29.34 17.36 20.02
N THR A 405 -28.86 17.59 21.24
CA THR A 405 -29.61 18.26 22.34
C THR A 405 -29.05 19.63 22.70
N ASN A 406 -27.89 19.99 22.16
CA ASN A 406 -27.23 21.27 22.39
C ASN A 406 -26.45 21.72 21.14
N GLN A 407 -25.98 22.96 21.17
CA GLN A 407 -25.31 23.60 20.03
C GLN A 407 -24.03 22.88 19.59
N HIS A 408 -23.23 22.34 20.52
CA HIS A 408 -22.00 21.61 20.16
C HIS A 408 -22.32 20.31 19.44
N GLN A 409 -23.32 19.56 19.92
CA GLN A 409 -23.78 18.33 19.27
C GLN A 409 -24.36 18.60 17.88
N GLU A 410 -25.10 19.71 17.73
CA GLU A 410 -25.64 20.13 16.42
C GLU A 410 -24.53 20.39 15.40
N LEU A 411 -23.43 21.04 15.80
CA LEU A 411 -22.26 21.26 14.94
C LEU A 411 -21.61 19.93 14.50
N ILE A 412 -21.46 18.97 15.41
CA ILE A 412 -20.89 17.65 15.10
C ILE A 412 -21.78 16.90 14.13
N VAL A 413 -23.09 16.81 14.40
CA VAL A 413 -24.06 16.15 13.51
C VAL A 413 -24.07 16.81 12.13
N ARG A 414 -24.07 18.14 12.07
CA ARG A 414 -24.01 18.87 10.80
C ARG A 414 -22.74 18.53 10.01
N SER A 415 -21.59 18.42 10.66
CA SER A 415 -20.35 18.02 9.99
C SER A 415 -20.36 16.57 9.52
N LEU A 416 -20.95 15.64 10.28
CA LEU A 416 -21.13 14.25 9.86
C LEU A 416 -22.01 14.16 8.59
N LEU A 417 -23.15 14.85 8.58
CA LEU A 417 -24.06 14.89 7.44
C LEU A 417 -23.40 15.54 6.21
N ALA A 418 -22.71 16.67 6.40
CA ALA A 418 -22.01 17.35 5.31
C ALA A 418 -20.87 16.49 4.73
N ALA A 419 -20.15 15.73 5.56
CA ALA A 419 -19.14 14.78 5.08
C ALA A 419 -19.77 13.66 4.24
N ARG A 420 -20.90 13.13 4.71
CA ARG A 420 -21.66 12.08 4.03
C ARG A 420 -22.19 12.56 2.67
N ASP A 421 -22.82 13.73 2.63
CA ASP A 421 -23.35 14.34 1.40
C ASP A 421 -22.23 14.59 0.39
N ALA A 422 -21.11 15.17 0.83
CA ALA A 422 -19.94 15.38 -0.02
C ALA A 422 -19.41 14.07 -0.62
N PHE A 423 -19.46 12.97 0.14
CA PHE A 423 -19.02 11.68 -0.35
C PHE A 423 -19.99 11.01 -1.34
N LEU A 424 -21.29 11.23 -1.17
CA LEU A 424 -22.29 10.82 -2.17
C LEU A 424 -22.07 11.55 -3.50
N GLU A 425 -21.74 12.85 -3.46
CA GLU A 425 -21.36 13.63 -4.65
C GLU A 425 -20.06 13.11 -5.29
N ILE A 426 -19.05 12.74 -4.49
CA ILE A 426 -17.82 12.10 -4.99
C ILE A 426 -18.16 10.82 -5.77
N ARG A 427 -19.00 9.93 -5.21
CA ARG A 427 -19.43 8.69 -5.87
C ARG A 427 -20.23 8.96 -7.14
N LEU A 428 -21.12 9.95 -7.12
CA LEU A 428 -21.87 10.37 -8.30
C LEU A 428 -20.92 10.78 -9.43
N HIS A 429 -19.99 11.70 -9.18
CA HIS A 429 -19.07 12.19 -10.22
C HIS A 429 -18.05 11.15 -10.67
N MET A 430 -17.62 10.24 -9.79
CA MET A 430 -16.79 9.09 -10.17
C MET A 430 -17.55 8.13 -11.12
N ARG A 431 -18.85 7.88 -10.89
CA ARG A 431 -19.69 7.11 -11.82
C ARG A 431 -19.90 7.82 -13.15
N GLU A 432 -20.23 9.11 -13.13
CA GLU A 432 -20.40 9.91 -14.35
C GLU A 432 -19.14 9.90 -15.21
N MET A 433 -17.97 10.03 -14.57
CA MET A 433 -16.67 9.90 -15.22
C MET A 433 -16.50 8.51 -15.85
N GLY A 434 -16.83 7.44 -15.11
CA GLY A 434 -16.74 6.06 -15.60
C GLY A 434 -17.63 5.81 -16.82
N ILE A 435 -18.89 6.25 -16.76
CA ILE A 435 -19.85 6.15 -17.86
C ILE A 435 -19.33 6.92 -19.08
N ALA A 436 -18.87 8.15 -18.90
CA ALA A 436 -18.39 8.98 -20.00
C ALA A 436 -17.09 8.45 -20.63
N ALA A 437 -16.24 7.81 -19.84
CA ALA A 437 -15.00 7.17 -20.29
C ALA A 437 -15.16 5.71 -20.75
N GLY A 438 -16.38 5.14 -20.66
CA GLY A 438 -16.65 3.75 -21.02
C GLY A 438 -15.91 2.72 -20.15
N VAL A 439 -15.67 3.03 -18.88
CA VAL A 439 -14.96 2.15 -17.93
C VAL A 439 -15.71 2.02 -16.61
N PRO A 440 -15.69 0.83 -15.98
CA PRO A 440 -16.48 0.56 -14.78
C PRO A 440 -15.77 1.07 -13.51
N ILE A 441 -15.68 2.39 -13.33
CA ILE A 441 -15.06 3.00 -12.13
C ILE A 441 -15.82 2.61 -10.86
N GLU A 442 -17.14 2.76 -10.85
CA GLU A 442 -18.01 2.18 -9.82
C GLU A 442 -19.11 1.41 -10.56
N PRO A 443 -18.88 0.11 -10.86
CA PRO A 443 -19.84 -0.74 -11.55
C PRO A 443 -21.18 -0.80 -10.82
N GLU A 444 -22.24 -1.18 -11.54
CA GLU A 444 -23.60 -1.21 -10.99
C GLU A 444 -23.75 -2.16 -9.79
N SER A 445 -23.08 -3.33 -9.80
CA SER A 445 -23.07 -4.25 -8.66
C SER A 445 -22.45 -3.62 -7.41
N GLN A 446 -21.39 -2.83 -7.58
CA GLN A 446 -20.79 -2.10 -6.47
C GLN A 446 -21.64 -0.91 -6.03
N THR A 447 -22.27 -0.20 -6.97
CA THR A 447 -23.24 0.84 -6.65
C THR A 447 -24.33 0.31 -5.72
N GLN A 448 -24.96 -0.81 -6.07
CA GLN A 448 -26.02 -1.42 -5.28
C GLN A 448 -25.54 -1.82 -3.88
N LEU A 449 -24.38 -2.47 -3.79
CA LEU A 449 -23.76 -2.84 -2.52
C LEU A 449 -23.45 -1.62 -1.64
N LEU A 450 -22.85 -0.58 -2.22
CA LEU A 450 -22.42 0.61 -1.51
C LEU A 450 -23.60 1.48 -1.09
N ASP A 451 -24.67 1.55 -1.88
CA ASP A 451 -25.91 2.23 -1.51
C ASP A 451 -26.61 1.52 -0.35
N ALA A 452 -26.66 0.17 -0.37
CA ALA A 452 -27.13 -0.61 0.76
C ALA A 452 -26.27 -0.37 2.01
N THR A 453 -24.94 -0.35 1.85
CA THR A 453 -23.99 -0.10 2.95
C THR A 453 -24.17 1.30 3.52
N MET A 454 -24.30 2.33 2.68
CA MET A 454 -24.54 3.70 3.13
C MET A 454 -25.80 3.79 3.99
N ASN A 455 -26.84 3.02 3.71
CA ASN A 455 -28.10 3.05 4.46
C ASN A 455 -28.06 2.29 5.80
N MET A 456 -26.96 1.61 6.13
CA MET A 456 -26.78 0.94 7.41
C MET A 456 -26.56 1.93 8.56
N GLU A 457 -26.81 1.45 9.78
CA GLU A 457 -26.54 2.19 11.01
C GLU A 457 -25.05 2.49 11.17
N GLY A 458 -24.72 3.70 11.63
CA GLY A 458 -23.34 4.08 11.92
C GLY A 458 -22.41 4.20 10.71
N VAL A 459 -22.88 4.05 9.48
CA VAL A 459 -22.04 4.23 8.28
C VAL A 459 -21.95 5.70 7.90
N LEU A 460 -20.73 6.25 7.91
CA LEU A 460 -20.46 7.60 7.44
C LEU A 460 -20.20 7.62 5.93
N LEU A 461 -19.25 6.80 5.48
CA LEU A 461 -18.82 6.71 4.08
C LEU A 461 -18.82 5.24 3.64
N ALA A 462 -19.14 4.97 2.38
CA ALA A 462 -18.93 3.66 1.75
C ALA A 462 -18.75 3.84 0.25
N GLY A 463 -17.59 3.44 -0.28
CA GLY A 463 -17.21 3.69 -1.67
C GLY A 463 -16.17 2.72 -2.22
N VAL A 464 -15.75 2.97 -3.47
CA VAL A 464 -14.62 2.29 -4.10
C VAL A 464 -13.33 3.08 -3.86
N PRO A 465 -12.22 2.44 -3.45
CA PRO A 465 -10.98 3.16 -3.24
C PRO A 465 -10.21 3.37 -4.56
N GLY A 466 -9.49 4.48 -4.65
CA GLY A 466 -8.53 4.71 -5.72
C GLY A 466 -9.13 4.87 -7.11
N ALA A 467 -8.73 3.98 -8.03
CA ALA A 467 -9.23 4.00 -9.41
C ALA A 467 -10.60 3.33 -9.56
N GLY A 468 -11.08 2.64 -8.52
CA GLY A 468 -12.32 1.90 -8.55
C GLY A 468 -12.20 0.57 -9.31
N GLY A 469 -13.32 0.11 -9.86
CA GLY A 469 -13.48 -1.23 -10.41
C GLY A 469 -13.62 -2.29 -9.32
N PHE A 470 -13.38 -3.54 -9.66
CA PHE A 470 -13.69 -4.72 -8.84
C PHE A 470 -12.67 -5.05 -7.75
N ASP A 471 -11.66 -4.20 -7.54
CA ASP A 471 -10.52 -4.52 -6.67
C ASP A 471 -10.87 -4.55 -5.18
N ALA A 472 -11.60 -3.55 -4.70
CA ALA A 472 -11.97 -3.41 -3.30
C ALA A 472 -13.16 -2.46 -3.12
N VAL A 473 -13.81 -2.57 -1.97
CA VAL A 473 -14.72 -1.55 -1.43
C VAL A 473 -14.23 -1.15 -0.04
N PHE A 474 -14.61 0.04 0.43
CA PHE A 474 -14.31 0.48 1.78
C PHE A 474 -15.54 1.13 2.43
N SER A 475 -15.55 1.16 3.76
CA SER A 475 -16.46 1.95 4.56
C SER A 475 -15.74 2.64 5.71
N VAL A 476 -16.18 3.85 6.04
CA VAL A 476 -15.82 4.55 7.29
C VAL A 476 -17.03 4.51 8.21
N ILE A 477 -16.84 3.92 9.37
CA ILE A 477 -17.91 3.52 10.29
C ILE A 477 -17.70 4.21 11.63
N LEU A 478 -18.78 4.70 12.22
CA LEU A 478 -18.82 5.34 13.53
C LEU A 478 -18.91 4.29 14.63
N GLY A 479 -18.09 4.42 15.68
CA GLY A 479 -18.12 3.57 16.86
C GLY A 479 -17.97 2.08 16.52
N GLU A 480 -18.79 1.25 17.14
CA GLU A 480 -18.71 -0.22 17.10
C GLU A 480 -19.56 -0.86 15.98
N ALA A 481 -20.10 -0.08 15.03
CA ALA A 481 -20.97 -0.61 13.97
C ALA A 481 -20.25 -1.49 12.93
N SER A 482 -18.92 -1.67 13.06
CA SER A 482 -18.08 -2.43 12.11
C SER A 482 -18.55 -3.87 11.92
N ASP A 483 -18.94 -4.54 13.00
CA ASP A 483 -19.37 -5.94 12.97
C ASP A 483 -20.66 -6.15 12.16
N ALA A 484 -21.60 -5.19 12.23
CA ALA A 484 -22.85 -5.27 11.47
C ALA A 484 -22.59 -5.13 9.97
N VAL A 485 -21.74 -4.18 9.57
CA VAL A 485 -21.34 -3.98 8.17
C VAL A 485 -20.58 -5.19 7.64
N ALA A 486 -19.61 -5.71 8.41
CA ALA A 486 -18.87 -6.91 8.03
C ALA A 486 -19.79 -8.11 7.80
N LYS A 487 -20.77 -8.36 8.68
CA LYS A 487 -21.75 -9.44 8.52
C LYS A 487 -22.63 -9.25 7.28
N ALA A 488 -23.08 -8.03 7.02
CA ALA A 488 -23.88 -7.71 5.83
C ALA A 488 -23.07 -7.93 4.55
N TRP A 489 -21.80 -7.49 4.53
CA TRP A 489 -20.87 -7.72 3.43
C TRP A 489 -20.62 -9.20 3.20
N SER A 490 -20.31 -9.98 4.25
CA SER A 490 -20.16 -11.44 4.14
C SER A 490 -21.41 -12.11 3.55
N SER A 491 -22.60 -11.66 3.95
CA SER A 491 -23.87 -12.17 3.42
C SER A 491 -24.10 -11.81 1.94
N ALA A 492 -23.56 -10.67 1.51
CA ALA A 492 -23.56 -10.22 0.12
C ALA A 492 -22.41 -10.81 -0.71
N GLY A 493 -21.61 -11.72 -0.14
CA GLY A 493 -20.46 -12.33 -0.81
C GLY A 493 -19.23 -11.42 -0.87
N VAL A 494 -19.14 -10.36 -0.08
CA VAL A 494 -17.92 -9.55 0.07
C VAL A 494 -17.13 -10.10 1.24
N LEU A 495 -15.84 -10.41 1.04
CA LEU A 495 -14.96 -10.83 2.13
C LEU A 495 -14.43 -9.59 2.86
N PRO A 496 -14.85 -9.29 4.11
CA PRO A 496 -14.30 -8.16 4.85
C PRO A 496 -12.88 -8.51 5.32
N LEU A 497 -11.96 -7.58 5.15
CA LEU A 497 -10.55 -7.72 5.50
C LEU A 497 -10.32 -7.32 6.97
N LEU A 498 -9.22 -7.77 7.57
CA LEU A 498 -8.85 -7.47 8.97
C LEU A 498 -8.12 -6.13 9.12
N VAL A 499 -8.19 -5.32 8.08
CA VAL A 499 -7.42 -4.09 7.93
C VAL A 499 -8.14 -2.93 8.61
N ARG A 500 -7.37 -2.14 9.37
CA ARG A 500 -7.80 -0.89 9.98
C ARG A 500 -6.89 0.23 9.51
N GLU A 501 -7.28 1.49 9.77
CA GLU A 501 -6.34 2.60 9.64
C GLU A 501 -5.22 2.42 10.68
N ASP A 502 -3.99 2.61 10.23
CA ASP A 502 -2.84 2.89 11.09
C ASP A 502 -2.12 4.08 10.48
N PRO A 503 -2.15 5.29 11.08
CA PRO A 503 -1.66 6.50 10.46
C PRO A 503 -0.12 6.58 10.37
N ARG A 504 0.59 5.55 10.80
CA ARG A 504 2.06 5.50 10.80
C ARG A 504 2.60 4.97 9.48
N GLY A 505 3.64 5.64 8.97
CA GLY A 505 4.39 5.20 7.81
C GLY A 505 5.38 4.06 8.09
N VAL A 506 6.54 4.12 7.44
CA VAL A 506 7.60 3.12 7.54
C VAL A 506 8.21 3.08 8.96
N SER A 507 8.63 1.90 9.41
CA SER A 507 9.21 1.72 10.75
C SER A 507 10.20 0.57 10.81
N LEU A 508 11.15 0.64 11.74
CA LEU A 508 11.93 -0.52 12.14
C LEU A 508 11.13 -1.43 13.07
N GLU A 509 11.38 -2.73 12.94
CA GLU A 509 10.77 -3.79 13.73
C GLU A 509 11.81 -4.44 14.63
N ALA A 510 11.39 -4.91 15.80
CA ALA A 510 12.29 -5.54 16.77
C ALA A 510 12.91 -6.87 16.29
N GLY A 511 12.40 -7.47 15.22
CA GLY A 511 12.86 -8.76 14.68
C GLY A 511 11.86 -9.34 13.67
N ASP A 512 12.17 -10.53 13.17
CA ASP A 512 11.33 -11.28 12.22
C ASP A 512 9.86 -11.37 12.70
N PRO A 513 8.87 -10.88 11.94
CA PRO A 513 7.49 -10.83 12.41
C PRO A 513 6.88 -12.22 12.63
N ARG A 514 7.44 -13.28 12.04
CA ARG A 514 6.96 -14.65 12.20
C ARG A 514 7.27 -15.25 13.58
N THR A 515 8.25 -14.70 14.31
CA THR A 515 8.63 -15.22 15.63
C THR A 515 7.80 -14.60 16.76
N ARG A 516 7.05 -13.53 16.49
CA ARG A 516 6.20 -12.84 17.48
C ARG A 516 5.11 -13.73 18.05
N GLU A 517 4.53 -14.62 17.25
CA GLU A 517 3.50 -15.56 17.74
C GLU A 517 4.09 -16.71 18.54
N VAL A 518 5.33 -17.11 18.23
CA VAL A 518 6.03 -18.14 19.00
C VAL A 518 6.34 -17.63 20.40
N SER A 519 6.70 -16.35 20.57
CA SER A 519 6.98 -15.80 21.90
C SER A 519 5.74 -15.56 22.75
N THR A 520 4.57 -15.23 22.19
CA THR A 520 3.29 -15.17 22.93
C THR A 520 2.72 -16.56 23.25
N ALA A 521 2.91 -17.54 22.38
CA ALA A 521 2.56 -18.94 22.65
C ALA A 521 3.51 -19.60 23.68
N VAL A 522 4.78 -19.21 23.72
CA VAL A 522 5.75 -19.73 24.71
C VAL A 522 5.62 -18.99 26.05
N SER A 523 5.28 -17.70 26.08
CA SER A 523 5.04 -16.97 27.34
C SER A 523 3.75 -17.41 28.05
N SER A 524 2.79 -17.99 27.32
CA SER A 524 1.61 -18.66 27.88
C SER A 524 1.89 -20.09 28.34
N ILE A 525 3.10 -20.61 28.09
CA ILE A 525 3.63 -21.86 28.65
C ILE A 525 4.70 -21.48 29.70
N GLN A 526 4.32 -20.69 30.71
CA GLN A 526 5.02 -20.76 31.98
C GLN A 526 4.42 -21.89 32.78
N ILE A 527 5.24 -22.94 32.89
CA ILE A 527 5.07 -24.17 33.64
C ILE A 527 4.70 -23.82 35.09
N ASN A 528 3.50 -24.23 35.52
CA ASN A 528 3.16 -24.39 36.94
C ASN A 528 3.91 -25.59 37.52
#